data_AF-A0A0D0D6N2-F1
#
_entry.id   AF-A0A0D0D6N2-F1
#
_cell.length_a   1.000
_cell.length_b   1.000
_cell.length_c   1.000
_cell.angle_alpha   90.00
_cell.angle_beta   90.00
_cell.angle_gamma   90.00
#
_symmetry.space_group_name_H-M   'P 1'
#
loop_
_entity.id
_entity.type
_entity.pdbx_description
1 polymer ?
#
loop_
_entity_poly.entity_id
_entity_poly.type
_entity_poly.pdbx_seq_one_letter_code
_entity_poly.pdbx_strand_id
1 'polypeptide(L)'
;MAAGVACTRPKAVTPFKKLPQFINAMVGSEHLPPDFQFSSDPSHMKTSEALQFLEFIQACQKEHPDNIFKFHHWIDENGDLQESMEDKDDAKP
;
A
#
# COMPACT_ATOMS: atom_id res chain seq x y z
N MET A 1 24.27 3.39 1.29
CA MET A 1 22.87 3.57 0.86
C MET A 1 22.01 3.21 2.06
N ALA A 2 21.30 4.16 2.64
CA ALA A 2 20.45 3.90 3.79
C ALA A 2 19.19 3.18 3.30
N ALA A 3 19.00 1.93 3.72
CA ALA A 3 17.75 1.22 3.50
C ALA A 3 16.66 1.98 4.24
N GLY A 4 15.71 2.56 3.50
CA GLY A 4 14.58 3.27 4.08
C GLY A 4 13.78 2.30 4.93
N VAL A 5 13.73 2.54 6.24
CA VAL A 5 12.91 1.76 7.17
C VAL A 5 11.45 2.13 6.90
N ALA A 6 10.76 1.31 6.12
CA ALA A 6 9.30 1.37 6.07
C ALA A 6 8.74 0.60 7.29
N CYS A 7 7.87 1.24 8.07
CA CYS A 7 6.96 0.58 9.01
C CYS A 7 7.63 -0.36 10.05
N THR A 8 8.59 0.15 10.82
CA THR A 8 9.23 -0.54 11.99
C THR A 8 9.84 -1.93 11.72
N ARG A 9 9.92 -2.37 10.45
CA ARG A 9 10.54 -3.64 10.05
C ARG A 9 11.91 -3.37 9.43
N PRO A 10 13.01 -3.88 10.03
CA PRO A 10 14.38 -3.63 9.55
C PRO A 10 14.65 -4.08 8.10
N LYS A 11 13.76 -4.88 7.52
CA LYS A 11 13.89 -5.53 6.21
C LYS A 11 12.71 -5.28 5.28
N ALA A 12 11.79 -4.39 5.65
CA ALA A 12 10.76 -3.97 4.71
C ALA A 12 11.44 -3.15 3.61
N VAL A 13 11.47 -3.70 2.41
CA VAL A 13 11.74 -2.95 1.19
C VAL A 13 10.40 -2.62 0.56
N THR A 14 10.35 -1.49 -0.16
CA THR A 14 9.23 -1.20 -1.06
C THR A 14 9.68 -1.63 -2.46
N PRO A 15 9.43 -2.88 -2.91
CA PRO A 15 9.79 -3.30 -4.24
C PRO A 15 8.80 -2.69 -5.23
N PHE A 16 9.00 -1.40 -5.53
CA PHE A 16 8.17 -0.62 -6.44
C PHE A 16 7.92 -1.37 -7.77
N LYS A 17 8.92 -2.10 -8.27
CA LYS A 17 8.81 -2.95 -9.47
C LYS A 17 7.77 -4.06 -9.39
N LYS A 18 7.54 -4.63 -8.20
CA LYS A 18 6.56 -5.70 -7.96
C LYS A 18 5.21 -5.16 -7.48
N LEU A 19 5.15 -3.91 -7.04
CA LEU A 19 3.93 -3.28 -6.55
C LEU A 19 2.75 -3.39 -7.54
N PRO A 20 2.91 -3.22 -8.87
CA PRO A 20 1.79 -3.40 -9.81
C PRO A 20 1.17 -4.80 -9.78
N GLN A 21 1.97 -5.83 -9.47
CA GLN A 21 1.51 -7.22 -9.45
C GLN A 21 0.63 -7.50 -8.23
N PHE A 22 0.85 -6.77 -7.13
CA PHE A 22 0.26 -7.08 -5.83
C PHE A 22 -0.64 -5.98 -5.27
N ILE A 23 -0.81 -4.84 -5.95
CA ILE A 23 -1.54 -3.69 -5.39
C ILE A 23 -2.97 -4.04 -4.94
N ASN A 24 -3.68 -4.86 -5.71
CA ASN A 24 -5.04 -5.30 -5.36
C ASN A 24 -5.09 -6.26 -4.16
N ALA A 25 -3.96 -6.89 -3.81
CA ALA A 25 -3.83 -7.68 -2.59
C ALA A 25 -3.35 -6.82 -1.41
N MET A 26 -2.51 -5.82 -1.69
CA MET A 26 -1.94 -4.93 -0.68
C MET A 26 -2.93 -3.87 -0.19
N VAL A 27 -3.80 -3.36 -1.05
CA VAL A 27 -4.72 -2.26 -0.75
C VAL A 27 -6.16 -2.77 -0.91
N GLY A 28 -7.00 -2.48 0.07
CA GLY A 28 -8.44 -2.77 -0.01
C GLY A 28 -9.09 -2.08 -1.21
N SER A 29 -10.04 -2.75 -1.85
CA SER A 29 -10.75 -2.23 -3.03
C SER A 29 -11.43 -0.88 -2.79
N GLU A 30 -11.83 -0.61 -1.55
CA GLU A 30 -12.43 0.63 -1.07
C GLU A 30 -11.46 1.84 -1.10
N HIS A 31 -10.16 1.57 -1.19
CA HIS A 31 -9.09 2.55 -1.24
C HIS A 31 -8.40 2.63 -2.60
N LEU A 32 -8.87 1.84 -3.57
CA LEU A 32 -8.41 1.89 -4.94
C LEU A 32 -9.50 2.55 -5.80
N PRO A 33 -9.13 3.48 -6.69
CA PRO A 33 -10.04 3.91 -7.73
C PRO A 33 -10.59 2.69 -8.50
N PRO A 34 -11.84 2.72 -8.98
CA PRO A 34 -12.37 1.68 -9.84
C PRO A 34 -11.44 1.46 -11.04
N ASP A 35 -11.17 0.19 -11.35
CA ASP A 35 -10.27 -0.23 -12.44
C ASP A 35 -8.84 0.33 -12.36
N PHE A 36 -8.38 0.71 -11.16
CA PHE A 36 -7.03 1.21 -10.98
C PHE A 36 -6.00 0.15 -11.35
N GLN A 37 -5.17 0.47 -12.34
CA GLN A 37 -3.97 -0.27 -12.68
C GLN A 37 -2.84 0.73 -12.89
N PHE A 38 -1.66 0.37 -12.39
CA PHE A 38 -0.47 1.12 -12.73
C PHE A 38 -0.20 1.01 -14.22
N SER A 39 -0.07 2.16 -14.90
CA SER A 39 0.25 2.22 -16.33
C SER A 39 1.70 1.79 -16.63
N SER A 40 2.58 1.85 -15.63
CA SER A 40 4.00 1.55 -15.72
C SER A 40 4.59 1.23 -14.33
N ASP A 41 5.91 1.04 -14.25
CA ASP A 41 6.60 0.92 -12.97
C ASP A 41 6.23 2.11 -12.06
N PRO A 42 5.69 1.89 -10.85
CA PRO A 42 5.28 2.95 -9.94
C PRO A 42 6.39 3.92 -9.58
N SER A 43 7.66 3.52 -9.67
CA SER A 43 8.81 4.44 -9.52
C SER A 43 8.92 5.48 -10.64
N HIS A 44 8.24 5.25 -11.77
CA HIS A 44 8.10 6.14 -12.91
C HIS A 44 6.66 6.64 -13.11
N MET A 45 5.79 6.46 -12.11
CA MET A 45 4.42 6.97 -12.11
C MET A 45 4.41 8.47 -12.43
N LYS A 46 3.50 8.89 -13.32
CA LYS A 46 3.32 10.32 -13.60
C LYS A 46 2.74 11.01 -12.38
N THR A 47 3.17 12.25 -12.11
CA THR A 47 2.61 13.07 -11.03
C THR A 47 1.08 13.16 -11.09
N SER A 48 0.50 13.23 -12.28
CA SER A 48 -0.97 13.25 -12.46
C SER A 48 -1.66 11.98 -11.95
N GLU A 49 -1.07 10.80 -12.17
CA GLU A 49 -1.62 9.53 -11.71
C GLU A 49 -1.52 9.42 -10.19
N ALA A 50 -0.38 9.85 -9.62
CA ALA A 50 -0.20 9.92 -8.17
C ALA A 50 -1.20 10.88 -7.50
N LEU A 51 -1.44 12.04 -8.11
CA LEU A 51 -2.43 13.01 -7.61
C LEU A 51 -3.84 12.43 -7.65
N GLN A 52 -4.25 11.80 -8.75
CA GLN A 52 -5.57 11.15 -8.84
C GLN A 52 -5.77 10.09 -7.75
N PHE A 53 -4.73 9.30 -7.47
CA PHE A 53 -4.77 8.30 -6.40
C PHE A 53 -4.94 8.93 -5.02
N LEU A 54 -4.17 9.99 -4.72
CA LEU A 54 -4.24 10.70 -3.45
C LEU A 54 -5.58 11.42 -3.26
N GLU A 55 -6.10 12.05 -4.31
CA GLU A 55 -7.42 12.71 -4.30
C GLU A 55 -8.54 11.71 -4.04
N PHE A 56 -8.46 10.51 -4.62
CA PHE A 56 -9.41 9.44 -4.37
C PHE A 56 -9.42 9.02 -2.90
N ILE A 57 -8.25 8.70 -2.34
CA ILE A 57 -8.12 8.32 -0.91
C ILE A 57 -8.66 9.44 -0.03
N GLN A 58 -8.32 10.69 -0.33
CA GLN A 58 -8.78 11.84 0.44
C GLN A 58 -10.32 12.00 0.36
N ALA A 59 -10.93 11.75 -0.80
CA ALA A 59 -12.39 11.78 -0.95
C ALA A 59 -13.05 10.67 -0.13
N CYS A 60 -12.53 9.43 -0.20
CA CYS A 60 -13.02 8.31 0.60
C CYS A 60 -12.95 8.61 2.10
N GLN A 61 -11.85 9.22 2.58
CA GLN A 61 -11.69 9.58 3.99
C GLN A 61 -12.58 10.74 4.44
N LYS A 62 -12.93 11.67 3.54
CA LYS A 62 -13.88 12.75 3.86
C LYS A 62 -15.30 12.21 4.05
N GLU A 63 -15.69 11.21 3.26
CA GLU A 63 -17.00 10.57 3.37
C GLU A 63 -17.05 9.56 4.52
N HIS A 64 -15.97 8.83 4.73
CA HIS A 64 -15.83 7.80 5.74
C HIS A 64 -14.56 8.03 6.58
N PRO A 65 -14.61 8.88 7.62
CA PRO A 65 -13.43 9.25 8.41
C PRO A 65 -12.79 8.06 9.15
N ASP A 66 -13.58 7.03 9.47
CA ASP A 66 -13.08 5.79 10.09
C ASP A 66 -12.45 4.82 9.06
N ASN A 67 -12.62 5.10 7.76
CA ASN A 67 -12.04 4.28 6.70
C ASN A 67 -10.59 4.73 6.41
N ILE A 68 -9.71 4.43 7.37
CA ILE A 68 -8.30 4.79 7.30
C ILE A 68 -7.60 3.89 6.28
N PHE A 69 -6.92 4.51 5.31
CA PHE A 69 -6.09 3.81 4.35
C PHE A 69 -5.04 2.95 5.06
N LYS A 70 -5.08 1.64 4.83
CA LYS A 70 -4.14 0.67 5.37
C LYS A 70 -3.72 -0.36 4.32
N PHE A 71 -2.54 -0.93 4.52
CA PHE A 71 -2.04 -2.02 3.69
C PHE A 71 -2.36 -3.37 4.35
N HIS A 72 -3.16 -4.20 3.70
CA HIS A 72 -3.49 -5.56 4.18
C HIS A 72 -2.32 -6.54 4.02
N HIS A 73 -1.43 -6.26 3.06
CA HIS A 73 -0.26 -7.07 2.79
C HIS A 73 0.94 -6.17 2.47
N TRP A 74 2.14 -6.69 2.66
CA TRP A 74 3.40 -6.03 2.32
C TRP A 74 4.28 -7.00 1.54
N ILE A 75 5.32 -6.48 0.90
CA ILE A 75 6.25 -7.30 0.11
C ILE A 75 7.59 -7.35 0.84
N ASP A 76 8.16 -8.55 0.99
CA ASP A 76 9.45 -8.75 1.66
C ASP A 76 10.68 -8.52 0.75
N GLU A 77 11.87 -8.76 1.31
CA GLU A 77 13.15 -8.63 0.60
C GLU A 77 13.34 -9.60 -0.57
N ASN A 78 12.65 -10.75 -0.55
CA ASN A 78 12.61 -11.71 -1.65
C ASN A 78 11.58 -11.29 -2.72
N GLY A 79 10.75 -10.32 -2.36
CA GLY A 79 9.69 -9.79 -3.18
C GLY A 79 8.46 -10.70 -3.16
N ASP A 80 8.25 -11.43 -2.07
CA ASP A 80 7.09 -12.28 -1.82
C ASP A 80 6.04 -11.51 -1.02
N LEU A 81 4.76 -11.79 -1.29
CA LEU A 81 3.65 -11.18 -0.58
C LEU A 81 3.53 -11.80 0.82
N GLN A 82 3.50 -10.94 1.83
CA GLN A 82 3.39 -11.31 3.24
C GLN A 82 2.14 -10.67 3.85
N GLU A 83 1.50 -11.40 4.77
CA GLU A 83 0.37 -10.85 5.56
C GLU A 83 0.83 -9.66 6.41
N SER A 84 -0.04 -8.65 6.56
CA SER A 84 0.18 -7.61 7.55
C SER A 84 0.20 -8.23 8.96
N MET A 85 1.01 -7.69 9.88
CA MET A 85 0.99 -8.15 11.29
C MET A 85 0.01 -7.36 12.14
N GLU A 86 -0.97 -6.71 11.52
CA GLU A 86 -2.07 -6.10 12.25
C GLU A 86 -3.03 -7.22 12.65
N ASP A 87 -2.79 -7.76 13.86
CA ASP A 87 -3.73 -8.49 14.75
C ASP A 87 -2.96 -9.41 15.73
N LYS A 88 -1.81 -8.99 16.27
CA LYS A 88 -1.10 -9.72 17.34
C LYS A 88 -0.88 -8.96 18.64
N ASP A 89 -1.49 -7.79 18.81
CA ASP A 89 -1.42 -7.04 20.08
C ASP A 89 -2.75 -6.87 20.82
N ASP A 90 -3.90 -7.25 20.23
CA ASP A 90 -5.21 -7.20 20.93
C ASP A 90 -5.69 -8.54 21.49
N ALA A 91 -4.86 -9.58 21.47
CA ALA A 91 -5.09 -10.81 22.23
C ALA A 91 -4.29 -10.76 23.54
N LYS A 92 -4.64 -9.84 24.44
CA LYS A 92 -4.22 -9.96 25.84
C LYS A 92 -5.22 -10.89 26.56
N PRO A 93 -4.76 -11.98 27.21
CA PRO A 93 -5.62 -12.82 28.05
C PRO A 93 -6.15 -12.06 29.27
#